data_AF-A0AA38VIT8-F1
#
_entry.id   AF-A0AA38VIT8-F1
#
_cell.length_a   1.000
_cell.length_b   1.000
_cell.length_c   1.000
_cell.angle_alpha   90.00
_cell.angle_beta   90.00
_cell.angle_gamma   90.00
#
_symmetry.space_group_name_H-M   'P 1'
#
loop_
_entity.id
_entity.type
_entity.pdbx_description
1 polymer ?
#
loop_
_entity_poly.entity_id
_entity_poly.type
_entity_poly.pdbx_seq_one_letter_code
_entity_poly.pdbx_strand_id
1 'polypeptide(L)'
;MDHPNQGGLPLEDYVPAENDLSSIGQVPTQADLAFHNAMMSAAGAPLMDMSAMMPIQQPLNTSSNGTNPGPAPESMSADEIALYDRQIRLWGMQAQEKIRSANILLITMKALANEIAKNLVLAGIGSLTVIDHETVTEADLGAQFFLSAADGHLGMNRAEAALPQIQKLNPRVRVNADASDIRSKGSSYFSGFDIVIATDLDPNALDVINTATRLNGRPFYAAGSHGLFGFIFADLIEHDYVIQRDKGNVATAVGLESKTRMVVDVRTKKEGGRTIEMVTKRELYSTWLLASDGSYLPEEYRKSKRRLRAVSPALPCLRGLWEFQQARGRLPQKTMEDLKEFTKRAQLKHNALGLPAETLTSAFLRGFSQSIGAEVAPVAAILGGQLAQDVINVLGQTQQPIQNMVIFDGNTMEANMYPLHPEGALGTQLLPLAMAGFGNGALGLDPAAAMMAAGMPPMDPAGLVDLSGST
;
A
#
# COMPACT_ATOMS: atom_id res chain seq x y z
N MET A 1 24.05 -38.95 39.95
CA MET A 1 23.08 -38.89 38.85
C MET A 1 23.54 -37.76 37.95
N ASP A 2 24.11 -38.16 36.83
CA ASP A 2 24.81 -37.33 35.86
C ASP A 2 23.83 -36.44 35.09
N HIS A 3 24.19 -35.16 34.97
CA HIS A 3 23.71 -34.30 33.88
C HIS A 3 24.94 -33.92 33.04
N PRO A 4 24.97 -34.25 31.73
CA PRO A 4 26.10 -33.91 30.90
C PRO A 4 26.01 -32.44 30.45
N ASN A 5 27.11 -31.76 30.73
CA ASN A 5 27.55 -30.47 30.23
C ASN A 5 27.58 -30.51 28.69
N GLN A 6 26.75 -29.72 27.99
CA GLN A 6 26.90 -29.49 26.55
C GLN A 6 27.60 -28.15 26.33
N GLY A 7 28.83 -28.24 25.84
CA GLY A 7 29.75 -27.14 25.64
C GLY A 7 29.26 -26.14 24.59
N GLY A 8 29.43 -24.86 24.92
CA GLY A 8 29.44 -23.79 23.93
C GLY A 8 30.64 -23.96 22.99
N LEU A 9 30.39 -23.82 21.70
CA LEU A 9 31.43 -23.62 20.70
C LEU A 9 31.64 -22.12 20.50
N PRO A 10 32.88 -21.60 20.53
CA PRO A 10 33.16 -20.21 20.21
C PRO A 10 33.13 -20.01 18.69
N LEU A 11 32.28 -19.09 18.21
CA LEU A 11 32.28 -18.59 16.85
C LEU A 11 33.29 -17.44 16.75
N GLU A 12 34.58 -17.77 16.71
CA GLU A 12 35.63 -16.86 16.25
C GLU A 12 36.09 -17.29 14.85
N ASP A 13 36.20 -16.28 13.98
CA ASP A 13 36.86 -16.26 12.67
C ASP A 13 36.32 -17.17 11.55
N TYR A 14 35.32 -16.65 10.84
CA TYR A 14 35.13 -16.99 9.42
C TYR A 14 35.02 -15.73 8.57
N VAL A 15 36.12 -15.39 7.89
CA VAL A 15 36.21 -14.39 6.82
C VAL A 15 36.23 -15.15 5.49
N PRO A 16 35.24 -15.01 4.58
CA PRO A 16 35.34 -15.58 3.25
C PRO A 16 36.37 -14.82 2.41
N ALA A 17 37.26 -15.55 1.75
CA ALA A 17 38.29 -15.00 0.87
C ALA A 17 37.71 -14.30 -0.37
N GLU A 18 38.34 -13.20 -0.80
CA GLU A 18 37.93 -12.30 -1.89
C GLU A 18 37.97 -12.87 -3.33
N ASN A 19 38.18 -14.17 -3.54
CA ASN A 19 38.55 -14.70 -4.88
C ASN A 19 37.52 -15.60 -5.61
N ASP A 20 36.28 -15.71 -5.16
CA ASP A 20 35.25 -16.53 -5.83
C ASP A 20 34.19 -15.72 -6.62
N LEU A 21 34.59 -14.59 -7.20
CA LEU A 21 33.72 -13.67 -7.95
C LEU A 21 33.91 -13.71 -9.49
N SER A 22 34.60 -14.72 -10.03
CA SER A 22 34.93 -14.76 -11.47
C SER A 22 33.98 -15.60 -12.34
N SER A 23 32.90 -16.16 -11.80
CA SER A 23 31.93 -16.91 -12.60
C SER A 23 30.52 -16.31 -12.61
N ILE A 24 30.30 -15.53 -13.67
CA ILE A 24 29.09 -15.55 -14.51
C ILE A 24 27.97 -14.59 -14.08
N GLY A 25 28.04 -13.39 -14.67
CA GLY A 25 26.85 -12.71 -15.16
C GLY A 25 26.34 -13.42 -16.41
N GLN A 26 25.06 -13.76 -16.41
CA GLN A 26 24.28 -13.99 -17.63
C GLN A 26 22.94 -13.28 -17.53
N VAL A 27 22.59 -12.62 -18.63
CA VAL A 27 21.31 -11.98 -18.91
C VAL A 27 20.23 -13.07 -18.95
N PRO A 28 19.01 -12.84 -18.44
CA PRO A 28 17.93 -13.84 -18.49
C PRO A 28 17.67 -14.27 -19.94
N THR A 29 17.46 -15.58 -20.11
CA THR A 29 17.26 -16.18 -21.43
C THR A 29 15.81 -16.05 -21.87
N GLN A 30 15.57 -16.15 -23.18
CA GLN A 30 14.23 -16.09 -23.78
C GLN A 30 13.28 -17.19 -23.25
N ALA A 31 13.83 -18.26 -22.66
CA ALA A 31 13.08 -19.32 -21.99
C ALA A 31 12.48 -18.87 -20.63
N ASP A 32 13.16 -17.99 -19.91
CA ASP A 32 12.69 -17.46 -18.62
C ASP A 32 11.48 -16.53 -18.79
N LEU A 33 11.44 -15.78 -19.90
CA LEU A 33 10.29 -14.96 -20.31
C LEU A 33 9.12 -15.81 -20.85
N ALA A 34 9.39 -16.96 -21.47
CA ALA A 34 8.37 -17.85 -21.99
C ALA A 34 7.61 -18.58 -20.85
N PHE A 35 8.28 -18.92 -19.76
CA PHE A 35 7.65 -19.54 -18.59
C PHE A 35 6.67 -18.58 -17.88
N HIS A 36 6.98 -17.29 -17.85
CA HIS A 36 6.12 -16.25 -17.28
C HIS A 36 4.82 -16.06 -18.09
N ASN A 37 4.91 -16.08 -19.43
CA ASN A 37 3.72 -15.99 -20.30
C ASN A 37 2.85 -17.27 -20.28
N ALA A 38 3.46 -18.44 -20.09
CA ALA A 38 2.72 -19.70 -19.99
C ALA A 38 1.83 -19.78 -18.73
N MET A 39 2.28 -19.17 -17.62
CA MET A 39 1.53 -19.16 -16.36
C MET A 39 0.27 -18.28 -16.42
N MET A 40 0.28 -17.22 -17.25
CA MET A 40 -0.87 -16.35 -17.52
C MET A 40 -1.89 -16.96 -18.48
N SER A 41 -1.48 -17.91 -19.32
CA SER A 41 -2.34 -18.59 -20.30
C SER A 41 -3.12 -19.80 -19.74
N ALA A 42 -2.79 -20.27 -18.53
CA ALA A 42 -3.34 -21.51 -17.97
C ALA A 42 -4.61 -21.33 -17.12
N ALA A 43 -5.13 -20.10 -16.98
CA ALA A 43 -6.41 -19.83 -16.33
C ALA A 43 -7.55 -19.75 -17.37
N GLY A 44 -7.89 -20.88 -17.97
CA GLY A 44 -9.04 -21.00 -18.87
C GLY A 44 -10.37 -20.98 -18.11
N ALA A 45 -11.08 -19.85 -18.15
CA ALA A 45 -12.50 -19.77 -17.83
C ALA A 45 -13.32 -19.80 -19.15
N PRO A 46 -14.47 -20.49 -19.22
CA PRO A 46 -15.20 -20.67 -20.46
C PRO A 46 -15.87 -19.37 -20.92
N LEU A 47 -15.77 -19.11 -22.23
CA LEU A 47 -16.44 -18.02 -22.94
C LEU A 47 -17.96 -18.12 -22.77
N MET A 48 -18.57 -17.14 -22.08
CA MET A 48 -20.02 -16.92 -22.16
C MET A 48 -20.34 -15.94 -23.28
N ASP A 49 -21.38 -16.28 -24.05
CA ASP A 49 -21.94 -15.55 -25.18
C ASP A 49 -22.46 -14.15 -24.77
N MET A 50 -21.94 -13.11 -25.42
CA MET A 50 -22.15 -11.68 -25.10
C MET A 50 -23.20 -11.02 -26.02
N SER A 51 -24.15 -11.77 -26.58
CA SER A 51 -25.15 -11.20 -27.50
C SER A 51 -26.51 -10.81 -26.86
N ALA A 52 -26.62 -10.76 -25.53
CA ALA A 52 -27.92 -10.57 -24.86
C ALA A 52 -27.96 -9.49 -23.78
N MET A 53 -27.31 -8.33 -23.97
CA MET A 53 -27.59 -7.13 -23.16
C MET A 53 -27.38 -5.84 -23.95
N MET A 54 -28.43 -5.38 -24.65
CA MET A 54 -28.57 -3.97 -25.03
C MET A 54 -29.84 -3.41 -24.37
N PRO A 55 -29.78 -2.23 -23.72
CA PRO A 55 -30.97 -1.59 -23.18
C PRO A 55 -31.73 -0.88 -24.31
N ILE A 56 -33.01 -1.24 -24.47
CA ILE A 56 -33.96 -0.49 -25.30
C ILE A 56 -34.34 0.79 -24.56
N GLN A 57 -33.89 1.95 -25.03
CA GLN A 57 -34.45 3.25 -24.63
C GLN A 57 -35.77 3.49 -25.36
N GLN A 58 -36.86 3.67 -24.60
CA GLN A 58 -38.08 4.35 -25.06
C GLN A 58 -38.42 5.49 -24.08
N PRO A 59 -38.95 6.62 -24.58
CA PRO A 59 -39.26 7.77 -23.74
C PRO A 59 -40.60 7.59 -23.03
N LEU A 60 -40.60 7.65 -21.69
CA LEU A 60 -41.83 7.73 -20.89
C LEU A 60 -42.00 9.16 -20.37
N ASN A 61 -43.02 9.81 -20.92
CA ASN A 61 -43.59 11.07 -20.44
C ASN A 61 -44.66 10.73 -19.40
N THR A 62 -44.42 11.03 -18.12
CA THR A 62 -45.49 11.08 -17.10
C THR A 62 -45.22 12.17 -16.07
N SER A 63 -46.23 13.01 -15.94
CA SER A 63 -46.48 14.09 -15.01
C SER A 63 -46.35 13.76 -13.52
N SER A 64 -45.82 14.73 -12.77
CA SER A 64 -46.03 15.10 -11.36
C SER A 64 -46.60 14.05 -10.39
N ASN A 65 -45.79 13.63 -9.42
CA ASN A 65 -46.19 13.64 -8.01
C ASN A 65 -44.98 13.60 -7.07
N GLY A 66 -45.08 14.31 -5.95
CA GLY A 66 -43.98 14.66 -5.06
C GLY A 66 -43.21 13.47 -4.47
N THR A 67 -41.90 13.53 -4.60
CA THR A 67 -40.95 12.73 -3.82
C THR A 67 -40.33 13.64 -2.77
N ASN A 68 -40.58 13.33 -1.50
CA ASN A 68 -39.86 13.91 -0.37
C ASN A 68 -38.34 13.78 -0.63
N PRO A 69 -37.54 14.84 -0.41
CA PRO A 69 -36.10 14.68 -0.40
C PRO A 69 -35.75 13.71 0.75
N GLY A 70 -34.92 12.71 0.47
CA GLY A 70 -34.36 11.85 1.51
C GLY A 70 -33.69 12.70 2.61
N PRO A 71 -33.53 12.17 3.83
CA PRO A 71 -33.00 12.94 4.93
C PRO A 71 -31.62 13.50 4.54
N ALA A 72 -31.47 14.81 4.68
CA ALA A 72 -30.18 15.46 4.54
C ALA A 72 -29.18 14.79 5.50
N PRO A 73 -27.88 14.71 5.15
CA PRO A 73 -26.88 14.18 6.07
C PRO A 73 -27.00 14.93 7.41
N GLU A 74 -27.20 14.17 8.50
CA GLU A 74 -27.38 14.76 9.82
C GLU A 74 -26.14 15.56 10.21
N SER A 75 -26.32 16.88 10.32
CA SER A 75 -25.29 17.80 10.81
C SER A 75 -24.76 17.32 12.16
N MET A 76 -23.46 17.46 12.40
CA MET A 76 -22.82 17.01 13.65
C MET A 76 -23.52 17.61 14.87
N SER A 77 -23.77 16.77 15.87
CA SER A 77 -24.38 17.19 17.13
C SER A 77 -23.46 18.14 17.91
N ALA A 78 -24.02 18.99 18.76
CA ALA A 78 -23.24 19.90 19.60
C ALA A 78 -22.21 19.15 20.49
N ASP A 79 -22.59 17.98 20.99
CA ASP A 79 -21.71 17.12 21.80
C ASP A 79 -20.54 16.56 20.97
N GLU A 80 -20.78 16.20 19.70
CA GLU A 80 -19.70 15.78 18.78
C GLU A 80 -18.76 16.94 18.46
N ILE A 81 -19.30 18.14 18.21
CA ILE A 81 -18.50 19.34 17.97
C ILE A 81 -17.61 19.64 19.18
N ALA A 82 -18.15 19.54 20.40
CA ALA A 82 -17.38 19.74 21.62
C ALA A 82 -16.29 18.68 21.82
N LEU A 83 -16.59 17.41 21.52
CA LEU A 83 -15.63 16.30 21.60
C LEU A 83 -14.45 16.49 20.64
N TYR A 84 -14.75 16.88 19.39
CA TYR A 84 -13.76 17.05 18.33
C TYR A 84 -13.25 18.49 18.18
N ASP A 85 -13.56 19.42 19.09
CA ASP A 85 -13.21 20.85 18.97
C ASP A 85 -11.73 21.07 18.63
N ARG A 86 -10.82 20.37 19.31
CA ARG A 86 -9.37 20.48 19.05
C ARG A 86 -8.96 19.99 17.66
N GLN A 87 -9.62 18.93 17.18
CA GLN A 87 -9.38 18.32 15.88
C GLN A 87 -9.95 19.21 14.76
N ILE A 88 -11.16 19.70 14.94
CA ILE A 88 -11.84 20.64 14.04
C ILE A 88 -11.04 21.95 13.89
N ARG A 89 -10.41 22.45 14.96
CA ARG A 89 -9.52 23.62 14.88
C ARG A 89 -8.30 23.38 14.00
N LEU A 90 -7.86 22.13 13.83
CA LEU A 90 -6.68 21.78 13.06
C LEU A 90 -7.00 21.60 11.57
N TRP A 91 -7.98 20.75 11.24
CA TRP A 91 -8.29 20.39 9.85
C TRP A 91 -9.61 20.97 9.31
N GLY A 92 -10.39 21.64 10.16
CA GLY A 92 -11.63 22.32 9.77
C GLY A 92 -12.86 21.40 9.78
N MET A 93 -14.03 22.02 9.75
CA MET A 93 -15.30 21.32 9.92
C MET A 93 -15.60 20.34 8.78
N GLN A 94 -15.35 20.77 7.53
CA GLN A 94 -15.61 19.95 6.34
C GLN A 94 -14.76 18.66 6.32
N ALA A 95 -13.51 18.74 6.78
CA ALA A 95 -12.65 17.56 6.89
C ALA A 95 -13.20 16.58 7.94
N GLN A 96 -13.63 17.08 9.10
CA GLN A 96 -14.22 16.25 10.14
C GLN A 96 -15.51 15.57 9.69
N GLU A 97 -16.35 16.23 8.90
CA GLU A 97 -17.57 15.63 8.33
C GLU A 97 -17.24 14.45 7.40
N LYS A 98 -16.20 14.58 6.56
CA LYS A 98 -15.72 13.47 5.70
C LYS A 98 -15.13 12.33 6.53
N ILE A 99 -14.37 12.64 7.58
CA ILE A 99 -13.83 11.62 8.51
C ILE A 99 -15.00 10.86 9.16
N ARG A 100 -16.01 11.58 9.68
CA ARG A 100 -17.19 11.01 10.35
C ARG A 100 -18.02 10.07 9.49
N SER A 101 -18.00 10.18 8.17
CA SER A 101 -18.72 9.27 7.27
C SER A 101 -17.87 8.11 6.74
N ALA A 102 -16.55 8.11 7.00
CA ALA A 102 -15.63 7.15 6.41
C ALA A 102 -15.78 5.74 6.99
N ASN A 103 -15.81 4.74 6.11
CA ASN A 103 -15.84 3.31 6.43
C ASN A 103 -14.48 2.70 6.11
N ILE A 104 -13.77 2.21 7.14
CA ILE A 104 -12.40 1.71 7.01
C ILE A 104 -12.37 0.20 7.22
N LEU A 105 -11.67 -0.51 6.34
CA LEU A 105 -11.29 -1.91 6.55
C LEU A 105 -9.86 -1.98 7.07
N LEU A 106 -9.65 -2.69 8.18
CA LEU A 106 -8.33 -2.98 8.74
C LEU A 106 -8.11 -4.49 8.78
N ILE A 107 -7.11 -4.95 8.04
CA ILE A 107 -6.81 -6.37 7.83
C ILE A 107 -5.61 -6.76 8.69
N THR A 108 -5.77 -7.86 9.42
CA THR A 108 -4.85 -8.43 10.42
C THR A 108 -4.73 -7.56 11.66
N MET A 109 -5.05 -8.11 12.84
CA MET A 109 -5.06 -7.39 14.11
C MET A 109 -3.86 -7.79 14.97
N LYS A 110 -2.79 -7.00 14.83
CA LYS A 110 -1.52 -7.13 15.56
C LYS A 110 -1.10 -5.80 16.20
N ALA A 111 0.11 -5.69 16.78
CA ALA A 111 0.53 -4.49 17.49
C ALA A 111 0.43 -3.20 16.66
N LEU A 112 0.81 -3.27 15.38
CA LEU A 112 0.70 -2.14 14.45
C LEU A 112 -0.76 -1.74 14.18
N ALA A 113 -1.62 -2.73 13.93
CA ALA A 113 -3.04 -2.51 13.69
C ALA A 113 -3.74 -1.92 14.92
N ASN A 114 -3.35 -2.27 16.15
CA ASN A 114 -3.90 -1.66 17.37
C ASN A 114 -3.67 -0.14 17.40
N GLU A 115 -2.48 0.30 17.03
CA GLU A 115 -2.12 1.71 16.98
C GLU A 115 -2.91 2.45 15.90
N ILE A 116 -3.07 1.85 14.72
CA ILE A 116 -3.89 2.39 13.63
C ILE A 116 -5.36 2.49 14.07
N ALA A 117 -5.94 1.40 14.59
CA ALA A 117 -7.32 1.35 15.06
C ALA A 117 -7.60 2.39 16.14
N LYS A 118 -6.70 2.50 17.14
CA LYS A 118 -6.79 3.51 18.20
C LYS A 118 -6.88 4.92 17.62
N ASN A 119 -5.94 5.28 16.76
CA ASN A 119 -5.85 6.64 16.22
C ASN A 119 -7.05 6.98 15.33
N LEU A 120 -7.50 6.05 14.47
CA LEU A 120 -8.67 6.27 13.60
C LEU A 120 -9.98 6.37 14.38
N VAL A 121 -10.18 5.51 15.38
CA VAL A 121 -11.41 5.53 16.21
C VAL A 121 -11.48 6.79 17.08
N LEU A 122 -10.34 7.25 17.63
CA LEU A 122 -10.27 8.52 18.36
C LEU A 122 -10.42 9.76 17.45
N ALA A 123 -10.06 9.65 16.16
CA ALA A 123 -10.33 10.68 15.17
C ALA A 123 -11.82 10.77 14.78
N GLY A 124 -12.61 9.76 15.14
CA GLY A 124 -14.05 9.76 14.93
C GLY A 124 -14.46 9.38 13.51
N ILE A 125 -13.83 8.34 12.94
CA ILE A 125 -14.29 7.74 11.68
C ILE A 125 -15.73 7.20 11.79
N GLY A 126 -16.43 7.01 10.67
CA GLY A 126 -17.79 6.48 10.68
C GLY A 126 -17.87 5.01 11.12
N SER A 127 -17.04 4.15 10.52
CA SER A 127 -16.92 2.77 10.98
C SER A 127 -15.57 2.14 10.71
N LEU A 128 -15.19 1.18 11.56
CA LEU A 128 -14.01 0.35 11.43
C LEU A 128 -14.43 -1.13 11.41
N THR A 129 -14.15 -1.82 10.31
CA THR A 129 -14.25 -3.29 10.26
C THR A 129 -12.86 -3.86 10.39
N VAL A 130 -12.66 -4.71 11.40
CA VAL A 130 -11.41 -5.44 11.63
C VAL A 130 -11.60 -6.87 11.13
N ILE A 131 -10.76 -7.31 10.20
CA ILE A 131 -10.75 -8.71 9.73
C ILE A 131 -9.45 -9.39 10.13
N ASP A 132 -9.55 -10.47 10.90
CA ASP A 132 -8.44 -11.34 11.26
C ASP A 132 -8.99 -12.74 11.54
N HIS A 133 -8.35 -13.76 11.00
CA HIS A 133 -8.73 -15.17 11.17
C HIS A 133 -7.92 -15.88 12.25
N GLU A 134 -6.81 -15.29 12.68
CA GLU A 134 -5.94 -15.89 13.68
C GLU A 134 -6.49 -15.73 15.10
N THR A 135 -6.00 -16.59 15.98
CA THR A 135 -6.31 -16.55 17.41
C THR A 135 -5.23 -15.82 18.19
N VAL A 136 -5.62 -15.31 19.36
CA VAL A 136 -4.70 -14.67 20.30
C VAL A 136 -3.73 -15.71 20.85
N THR A 137 -2.45 -15.41 20.72
CA THR A 137 -1.32 -16.17 21.27
C THR A 137 -0.65 -15.41 22.41
N GLU A 138 0.25 -16.05 23.15
CA GLU A 138 1.01 -15.38 24.21
C GLU A 138 1.87 -14.22 23.70
N ALA A 139 2.41 -14.34 22.47
CA ALA A 139 3.21 -13.29 21.85
C ALA A 139 2.38 -12.01 21.63
N ASP A 140 1.09 -12.16 21.30
CA ASP A 140 0.18 -11.05 21.09
C ASP A 140 0.00 -10.23 22.38
N LEU A 141 -0.12 -10.90 23.53
CA LEU A 141 -0.31 -10.24 24.84
C LEU A 141 0.85 -9.31 25.23
N GLY A 142 2.06 -9.57 24.71
CA GLY A 142 3.24 -8.75 24.98
C GLY A 142 3.31 -7.45 24.17
N ALA A 143 2.61 -7.38 23.03
CA ALA A 143 2.70 -6.26 22.09
C ALA A 143 1.34 -5.57 21.82
N GLN A 144 0.22 -6.23 22.15
CA GLN A 144 -1.12 -5.78 21.85
C GLN A 144 -1.87 -5.27 23.09
N PHE A 145 -2.01 -3.94 23.23
CA PHE A 145 -2.64 -3.33 24.41
C PHE A 145 -4.17 -3.45 24.49
N PHE A 146 -4.85 -3.96 23.46
CA PHE A 146 -6.27 -4.32 23.54
C PHE A 146 -6.52 -5.73 24.08
N LEU A 147 -5.46 -6.52 24.27
CA LEU A 147 -5.55 -7.91 24.70
C LEU A 147 -5.00 -8.08 26.12
N SER A 148 -5.61 -8.97 26.89
CA SER A 148 -5.22 -9.25 28.27
C SER A 148 -5.44 -10.72 28.60
N ALA A 149 -4.45 -11.36 29.23
CA ALA A 149 -4.60 -12.71 29.77
C ALA A 149 -5.68 -12.75 30.87
N ALA A 150 -5.77 -11.71 31.68
CA ALA A 150 -6.73 -11.63 32.79
C ALA A 150 -8.19 -11.56 32.29
N ASP A 151 -8.40 -11.06 31.07
CA ASP A 151 -9.71 -10.97 30.43
C ASP A 151 -10.05 -12.26 29.63
N GLY A 152 -9.21 -13.30 29.71
CA GLY A 152 -9.47 -14.58 29.07
C GLY A 152 -9.34 -14.59 27.55
N HIS A 153 -8.61 -13.62 26.96
CA HIS A 153 -8.51 -13.47 25.51
C HIS A 153 -7.69 -14.56 24.82
N LEU A 154 -6.84 -15.30 25.54
CA LEU A 154 -5.97 -16.31 24.96
C LEU A 154 -6.80 -17.39 24.24
N GLY A 155 -6.49 -17.65 22.96
CA GLY A 155 -7.21 -18.60 22.11
C GLY A 155 -8.50 -18.06 21.47
N MET A 156 -8.98 -16.87 21.83
CA MET A 156 -10.06 -16.19 21.11
C MET A 156 -9.58 -15.68 19.75
N ASN A 157 -10.49 -15.40 18.81
CA ASN A 157 -10.14 -14.70 17.58
C ASN A 157 -9.60 -13.28 17.90
N ARG A 158 -8.50 -12.87 17.25
CA ARG A 158 -7.85 -11.58 17.54
C ARG A 158 -8.75 -10.37 17.31
N ALA A 159 -9.51 -10.36 16.20
CA ALA A 159 -10.42 -9.25 15.88
C ALA A 159 -11.56 -9.15 16.91
N GLU A 160 -12.18 -10.28 17.25
CA GLU A 160 -13.25 -10.34 18.25
C GLU A 160 -12.77 -9.97 19.65
N ALA A 161 -11.58 -10.42 20.05
CA ALA A 161 -11.01 -10.12 21.37
C ALA A 161 -10.65 -8.63 21.53
N ALA A 162 -10.17 -7.98 20.47
CA ALA A 162 -9.83 -6.56 20.50
C ALA A 162 -11.08 -5.65 20.43
N LEU A 163 -12.16 -6.11 19.79
CA LEU A 163 -13.36 -5.33 19.48
C LEU A 163 -13.93 -4.53 20.67
N PRO A 164 -14.11 -5.10 21.89
CA PRO A 164 -14.70 -4.35 23.00
C PRO A 164 -13.83 -3.20 23.47
N GLN A 165 -12.51 -3.34 23.43
CA GLN A 165 -11.59 -2.28 23.85
C GLN A 165 -11.50 -1.18 22.81
N ILE A 166 -11.53 -1.53 21.51
CA ILE A 166 -11.60 -0.56 20.42
C ILE A 166 -12.89 0.26 20.53
N GLN A 167 -14.04 -0.40 20.72
CA GLN A 167 -15.34 0.28 20.83
C GLN A 167 -15.41 1.26 22.01
N LYS A 168 -14.75 0.95 23.14
CA LYS A 168 -14.67 1.84 24.32
C LYS A 168 -13.96 3.16 24.04
N LEU A 169 -13.04 3.21 23.08
CA LEU A 169 -12.33 4.44 22.74
C LEU A 169 -13.27 5.54 22.24
N ASN A 170 -14.29 5.14 21.47
CA ASN A 170 -15.28 6.07 20.95
C ASN A 170 -16.61 5.35 20.66
N PRO A 171 -17.62 5.47 21.55
CA PRO A 171 -18.94 4.85 21.35
C PRO A 171 -19.70 5.32 20.10
N ARG A 172 -19.24 6.40 19.44
CA ARG A 172 -19.87 6.94 18.22
C ARG A 172 -19.36 6.26 16.94
N VAL A 173 -18.21 5.59 17.01
CA VAL A 173 -17.66 4.85 15.88
C VAL A 173 -18.24 3.44 15.90
N ARG A 174 -18.82 2.99 14.79
CA ARG A 174 -19.25 1.59 14.67
C ARG A 174 -18.05 0.71 14.42
N VAL A 175 -17.76 -0.22 15.33
CA VAL A 175 -16.67 -1.18 15.16
C VAL A 175 -17.25 -2.57 14.93
N ASN A 176 -16.78 -3.26 13.89
CA ASN A 176 -17.18 -4.63 13.55
C ASN A 176 -15.97 -5.55 13.51
N ALA A 177 -16.15 -6.81 13.87
CA ALA A 177 -15.16 -7.87 13.68
C ALA A 177 -15.63 -8.84 12.59
N ASP A 178 -14.68 -9.30 11.76
CA ASP A 178 -14.86 -10.37 10.79
C ASP A 178 -13.77 -11.43 11.06
N ALA A 179 -14.18 -12.60 11.57
CA ALA A 179 -13.25 -13.65 12.00
C ALA A 179 -12.75 -14.55 10.83
N SER A 180 -13.07 -14.20 9.59
CA SER A 180 -12.70 -15.01 8.41
C SER A 180 -11.36 -14.60 7.80
N ASP A 181 -10.75 -15.48 7.01
CA ASP A 181 -9.51 -15.16 6.30
C ASP A 181 -9.81 -14.16 5.17
N ILE A 182 -9.06 -13.06 5.11
CA ILE A 182 -9.14 -12.09 4.01
C ILE A 182 -8.98 -12.75 2.64
N ARG A 183 -8.17 -13.81 2.54
CA ARG A 183 -7.95 -14.55 1.29
C ARG A 183 -9.20 -15.26 0.77
N SER A 184 -10.21 -15.44 1.62
CA SER A 184 -11.51 -15.99 1.23
C SER A 184 -12.47 -14.96 0.63
N LYS A 185 -12.15 -13.65 0.72
CA LYS A 185 -13.01 -12.57 0.24
C LYS A 185 -12.80 -12.32 -1.25
N GLY A 186 -13.90 -12.21 -1.99
CA GLY A 186 -13.87 -11.80 -3.39
C GLY A 186 -13.65 -10.29 -3.54
N SER A 187 -13.28 -9.86 -4.75
CA SER A 187 -12.98 -8.44 -5.05
C SER A 187 -14.12 -7.49 -4.65
N SER A 188 -15.39 -7.89 -4.82
CA SER A 188 -16.54 -7.04 -4.47
C SER A 188 -16.63 -6.70 -2.99
N TYR A 189 -16.01 -7.47 -2.09
CA TYR A 189 -15.96 -7.18 -0.65
C TYR A 189 -15.37 -5.80 -0.36
N PHE A 190 -14.34 -5.41 -1.09
CA PHE A 190 -13.63 -4.15 -0.87
C PHE A 190 -14.47 -2.92 -1.28
N SER A 191 -15.50 -3.09 -2.11
CA SER A 191 -16.36 -1.99 -2.59
C SER A 191 -17.11 -1.27 -1.46
N GLY A 192 -17.31 -1.92 -0.31
CA GLY A 192 -18.02 -1.36 0.84
C GLY A 192 -17.21 -0.41 1.72
N PHE A 193 -15.92 -0.23 1.43
CA PHE A 193 -14.99 0.56 2.25
C PHE A 193 -14.46 1.75 1.49
N ASP A 194 -14.28 2.87 2.18
CA ASP A 194 -13.70 4.08 1.63
C ASP A 194 -12.18 3.99 1.57
N ILE A 195 -11.54 3.30 2.53
CA ILE A 195 -10.10 3.02 2.56
C ILE A 195 -9.87 1.61 3.11
N VAL A 196 -8.94 0.88 2.50
CA VAL A 196 -8.50 -0.45 2.94
C VAL A 196 -7.07 -0.39 3.45
N ILE A 197 -6.82 -0.92 4.64
CA ILE A 197 -5.50 -0.96 5.28
C ILE A 197 -5.16 -2.42 5.58
N ALA A 198 -4.07 -2.91 5.00
CA ALA A 198 -3.54 -4.25 5.26
C ALA A 198 -2.25 -4.18 6.08
N THR A 199 -2.19 -4.93 7.17
CA THR A 199 -0.99 -4.99 8.01
C THR A 199 -0.41 -6.39 8.09
N ASP A 200 0.91 -6.51 8.15
CA ASP A 200 1.64 -7.75 8.47
C ASP A 200 1.25 -8.97 7.60
N LEU A 201 0.81 -8.74 6.36
CA LEU A 201 0.51 -9.77 5.36
C LEU A 201 1.73 -10.07 4.46
N ASP A 202 1.71 -11.25 3.86
CA ASP A 202 2.69 -11.63 2.84
C ASP A 202 2.52 -10.80 1.55
N PRO A 203 3.59 -10.63 0.76
CA PRO A 203 3.56 -9.75 -0.42
C PRO A 203 2.56 -10.18 -1.50
N ASN A 204 2.24 -11.47 -1.62
CA ASN A 204 1.27 -11.95 -2.61
C ASN A 204 -0.16 -11.54 -2.19
N ALA A 205 -0.49 -11.68 -0.90
CA ALA A 205 -1.75 -11.19 -0.38
C ALA A 205 -1.89 -9.67 -0.54
N LEU A 206 -0.83 -8.91 -0.27
CA LEU A 206 -0.81 -7.45 -0.49
C LEU A 206 -1.06 -7.08 -1.95
N ASP A 207 -0.46 -7.80 -2.90
CA ASP A 207 -0.68 -7.57 -4.34
C ASP A 207 -2.12 -7.87 -4.78
N VAL A 208 -2.67 -9.00 -4.33
CA VAL A 208 -4.06 -9.38 -4.63
C VAL A 208 -5.04 -8.36 -4.06
N ILE A 209 -4.86 -7.94 -2.81
CA ILE A 209 -5.72 -6.95 -2.16
C ILE A 209 -5.59 -5.61 -2.88
N ASN A 210 -4.38 -5.12 -3.16
CA ASN A 210 -4.19 -3.85 -3.84
C ASN A 210 -4.81 -3.83 -5.25
N THR A 211 -4.68 -4.94 -5.99
CA THR A 211 -5.34 -5.10 -7.28
C THR A 211 -6.86 -5.07 -7.14
N ALA A 212 -7.41 -5.79 -6.15
CA ALA A 212 -8.84 -5.79 -5.88
C ALA A 212 -9.37 -4.42 -5.46
N THR A 213 -8.66 -3.67 -4.62
CA THR A 213 -9.07 -2.31 -4.22
C THR A 213 -9.05 -1.36 -5.41
N ARG A 214 -8.05 -1.44 -6.29
CA ARG A 214 -8.01 -0.67 -7.54
C ARG A 214 -9.20 -0.96 -8.45
N LEU A 215 -9.57 -2.23 -8.64
CA LEU A 215 -10.75 -2.62 -9.42
C LEU A 215 -12.06 -2.02 -8.87
N ASN A 216 -12.10 -1.71 -7.58
CA ASN A 216 -13.24 -1.09 -6.91
C ASN A 216 -13.08 0.43 -6.70
N GLY A 217 -12.02 1.05 -7.23
CA GLY A 217 -11.73 2.47 -7.04
C GLY A 217 -11.46 2.87 -5.59
N ARG A 218 -10.90 1.95 -4.78
CA ARG A 218 -10.66 2.17 -3.35
C ARG A 218 -9.17 2.39 -3.05
N PRO A 219 -8.82 3.48 -2.33
CA PRO A 219 -7.50 3.68 -1.76
C PRO A 219 -7.05 2.51 -0.87
N PHE A 220 -5.76 2.22 -0.92
CA PHE A 220 -5.14 1.12 -0.22
C PHE A 220 -3.87 1.54 0.52
N TYR A 221 -3.70 1.01 1.72
CA TYR A 221 -2.44 1.07 2.46
C TYR A 221 -1.97 -0.34 2.79
N ALA A 222 -0.66 -0.56 2.69
CA ALA A 222 0.00 -1.72 3.27
C ALA A 222 1.01 -1.27 4.31
N ALA A 223 1.15 -2.00 5.41
CA ALA A 223 2.20 -1.70 6.39
C ALA A 223 2.66 -2.98 7.09
N GLY A 224 3.84 -2.93 7.68
CA GLY A 224 4.36 -4.07 8.45
C GLY A 224 5.52 -3.67 9.33
N SER A 225 5.73 -4.45 10.40
CA SER A 225 6.82 -4.23 11.35
C SER A 225 7.66 -5.49 11.59
N HIS A 226 8.97 -5.28 11.68
CA HIS A 226 9.98 -6.31 11.89
C HIS A 226 11.02 -5.79 12.88
N GLY A 227 10.69 -5.92 14.17
CA GLY A 227 11.46 -5.44 15.30
C GLY A 227 11.67 -3.93 15.24
N LEU A 228 12.91 -3.50 15.00
CA LEU A 228 13.26 -2.08 14.90
C LEU A 228 12.96 -1.46 13.51
N PHE A 229 12.47 -2.24 12.55
CA PHE A 229 12.24 -1.78 11.19
C PHE A 229 10.78 -1.92 10.80
N GLY A 230 10.34 -1.16 9.79
CA GLY A 230 9.03 -1.36 9.21
C GLY A 230 8.79 -0.46 8.02
N PHE A 231 7.58 -0.55 7.47
CA PHE A 231 7.21 0.21 6.28
C PHE A 231 5.74 0.64 6.30
N ILE A 232 5.44 1.68 5.54
CA ILE A 232 4.10 2.06 5.11
C ILE A 232 4.15 2.22 3.60
N PHE A 233 3.19 1.63 2.92
CA PHE A 233 2.94 1.81 1.51
C PHE A 233 1.55 2.41 1.32
N ALA A 234 1.42 3.36 0.39
CA ALA A 234 0.16 3.97 0.02
C ALA A 234 -0.09 3.81 -1.49
N ASP A 235 -1.30 3.42 -1.85
CA ASP A 235 -1.82 3.47 -3.21
C ASP A 235 -3.21 4.10 -3.20
N LEU A 236 -3.27 5.40 -3.46
CA LEU A 236 -4.52 6.16 -3.49
C LEU A 236 -5.13 6.22 -4.90
N ILE A 237 -4.58 5.49 -5.87
CA ILE A 237 -4.94 5.54 -7.30
C ILE A 237 -4.64 6.93 -7.88
N GLU A 238 -5.56 7.87 -7.68
CA GLU A 238 -5.41 9.30 -7.92
C GLU A 238 -5.98 10.04 -6.71
N HIS A 239 -5.24 11.00 -6.16
CA HIS A 239 -5.68 11.74 -4.99
C HIS A 239 -5.52 13.25 -5.16
N ASP A 240 -6.63 13.96 -5.08
CA ASP A 240 -6.66 15.42 -5.07
C ASP A 240 -6.65 15.95 -3.64
N TYR A 241 -5.75 16.90 -3.37
CA TYR A 241 -5.59 17.57 -2.08
C TYR A 241 -5.34 19.06 -2.26
N VAL A 242 -5.68 19.85 -1.24
CA VAL A 242 -5.54 21.31 -1.28
C VAL A 242 -4.43 21.77 -0.33
N ILE A 243 -3.48 22.52 -0.87
CA ILE A 243 -2.49 23.26 -0.07
C ILE A 243 -2.91 24.72 0.03
N GLN A 244 -2.98 25.24 1.25
CA GLN A 244 -3.18 26.66 1.52
C GLN A 244 -1.84 27.31 1.87
N ARG A 245 -1.50 28.41 1.19
CA ARG A 245 -0.27 29.18 1.46
C ARG A 245 -0.47 30.65 1.17
N ASP A 246 0.38 31.50 1.74
CA ASP A 246 0.42 32.91 1.35
C ASP A 246 0.77 33.03 -0.14
N LYS A 247 0.08 33.91 -0.86
CA LYS A 247 0.31 34.12 -2.29
C LYS A 247 1.75 34.60 -2.50
N GLY A 248 2.53 33.78 -3.22
CA GLY A 248 3.90 34.12 -3.61
C GLY A 248 3.98 35.17 -4.70
N ASN A 249 5.19 35.69 -4.93
CA ASN A 249 5.48 36.64 -6.01
C ASN A 249 5.43 35.97 -7.40
N VAL A 250 5.63 34.65 -7.46
CA VAL A 250 5.55 33.85 -8.68
C VAL A 250 4.18 33.19 -8.74
N ALA A 251 3.46 33.38 -9.84
CA ALA A 251 2.15 32.75 -10.04
C ALA A 251 2.30 31.23 -10.17
N THR A 252 1.44 30.49 -9.48
CA THR A 252 1.37 29.03 -9.60
C THR A 252 0.77 28.65 -10.95
N ALA A 253 1.52 27.92 -11.78
CA ALA A 253 1.02 27.41 -13.04
C ALA A 253 0.24 26.11 -12.83
N VAL A 254 -0.92 26.01 -13.47
CA VAL A 254 -1.66 24.74 -13.61
C VAL A 254 -0.91 23.86 -14.60
N GLY A 255 -0.77 22.57 -14.30
CA GLY A 255 -0.04 21.61 -15.12
C GLY A 255 0.84 20.67 -14.33
N LEU A 256 1.68 19.91 -15.04
CA LEU A 256 2.53 18.88 -14.48
C LEU A 256 3.68 19.49 -13.65
N GLU A 257 3.79 19.13 -12.37
CA GLU A 257 4.92 19.50 -11.50
C GLU A 257 5.99 18.40 -11.47
N SER A 258 5.56 17.14 -11.47
CA SER A 258 6.42 15.96 -11.51
C SER A 258 5.72 14.84 -12.27
N LYS A 259 6.39 13.68 -12.45
CA LYS A 259 5.77 12.52 -13.13
C LYS A 259 4.49 12.02 -12.46
N THR A 260 4.36 12.23 -11.16
CA THR A 260 3.23 11.76 -10.36
C THR A 260 2.38 12.89 -9.80
N ARG A 261 2.78 14.16 -10.00
CA ARG A 261 2.12 15.32 -9.41
C ARG A 261 1.77 16.36 -10.45
N MET A 262 0.55 16.88 -10.37
CA MET A 262 0.13 18.05 -11.15
C MET A 262 -0.65 19.04 -10.29
N VAL A 263 -0.55 20.32 -10.63
CA VAL A 263 -1.47 21.36 -10.16
C VAL A 263 -2.70 21.32 -11.04
N VAL A 264 -3.86 21.09 -10.43
CA VAL A 264 -5.16 20.99 -11.10
C VAL A 264 -5.88 22.33 -11.11
N ASP A 265 -5.84 23.06 -9.99
CA ASP A 265 -6.56 24.32 -9.83
C ASP A 265 -5.83 25.25 -8.86
N VAL A 266 -5.98 26.56 -9.06
CA VAL A 266 -5.39 27.60 -8.21
C VAL A 266 -6.45 28.66 -7.95
N ARG A 267 -6.86 28.81 -6.69
CA ARG A 267 -7.81 29.83 -6.25
C ARG A 267 -7.17 30.76 -5.23
N THR A 268 -7.69 31.97 -5.10
CA THR A 268 -7.23 32.91 -4.08
C THR A 268 -8.39 33.39 -3.22
N LYS A 269 -8.15 33.46 -1.91
CA LYS A 269 -9.08 34.01 -0.92
C LYS A 269 -8.39 35.15 -0.17
N LYS A 270 -9.12 36.24 0.09
CA LYS A 270 -8.65 37.31 0.98
C LYS A 270 -9.13 37.04 2.39
N GLU A 271 -8.21 36.97 3.34
CA GLU A 271 -8.51 36.70 4.75
C GLU A 271 -7.58 37.54 5.63
N GLY A 272 -8.15 38.38 6.50
CA GLY A 272 -7.37 39.22 7.43
C GLY A 272 -6.36 40.17 6.76
N GLY A 273 -6.64 40.66 5.54
CA GLY A 273 -5.73 41.53 4.78
C GLY A 273 -4.62 40.79 4.03
N ARG A 274 -4.50 39.47 4.18
CA ARG A 274 -3.59 38.61 3.40
C ARG A 274 -4.35 37.95 2.27
N THR A 275 -3.64 37.66 1.17
CA THR A 275 -4.19 36.88 0.06
C THR A 275 -3.62 35.47 0.16
N ILE A 276 -4.47 34.52 0.53
CA ILE A 276 -4.15 33.10 0.63
C ILE A 276 -4.43 32.45 -0.73
N GLU A 277 -3.46 31.73 -1.25
CA GLU A 277 -3.56 30.87 -2.42
C GLU A 277 -3.93 29.45 -1.97
N MET A 278 -4.99 28.90 -2.57
CA MET A 278 -5.42 27.53 -2.43
C MET A 278 -5.04 26.80 -3.72
N VAL A 279 -4.06 25.92 -3.64
CA VAL A 279 -3.54 25.15 -4.78
C VAL A 279 -4.04 23.72 -4.65
N THR A 280 -4.93 23.32 -5.55
CA THR A 280 -5.36 21.92 -5.67
C THR A 280 -4.34 21.16 -6.48
N LYS A 281 -3.82 20.07 -5.91
CA LYS A 281 -2.85 19.19 -6.54
C LYS A 281 -3.40 17.78 -6.62
N ARG A 282 -3.01 17.05 -7.66
CA ARG A 282 -3.26 15.62 -7.83
C ARG A 282 -1.97 14.83 -7.68
N GLU A 283 -2.00 13.78 -6.87
CA GLU A 283 -1.00 12.71 -6.88
C GLU A 283 -1.51 11.49 -7.65
N LEU A 284 -0.60 10.84 -8.38
CA LEU A 284 -0.81 9.54 -9.01
C LEU A 284 0.01 8.48 -8.29
N TYR A 285 -0.56 7.29 -8.13
CA TYR A 285 0.06 6.19 -7.39
C TYR A 285 0.38 4.99 -8.28
N SER A 286 1.36 4.20 -7.85
CA SER A 286 1.68 2.89 -8.42
C SER A 286 1.14 1.77 -7.52
N THR A 287 0.87 0.61 -8.11
CA THR A 287 0.50 -0.59 -7.37
C THR A 287 1.65 -1.10 -6.49
N TRP A 288 1.30 -1.92 -5.51
CA TRP A 288 2.22 -2.61 -4.61
C TRP A 288 3.29 -3.40 -5.40
N LEU A 289 2.89 -4.19 -6.39
CA LEU A 289 3.82 -4.97 -7.22
C LEU A 289 4.92 -4.11 -7.85
N LEU A 290 4.53 -2.96 -8.40
CA LEU A 290 5.47 -2.04 -9.03
C LEU A 290 6.38 -1.38 -8.00
N ALA A 291 5.81 -0.87 -6.90
CA ALA A 291 6.57 -0.16 -5.87
C ALA A 291 7.52 -1.04 -5.05
N SER A 292 7.08 -2.26 -4.71
CA SER A 292 7.79 -3.19 -3.83
C SER A 292 9.02 -3.81 -4.49
N ASP A 293 9.00 -4.04 -5.81
CA ASP A 293 10.16 -4.63 -6.51
C ASP A 293 10.58 -3.88 -7.78
N GLY A 294 9.63 -3.55 -8.66
CA GLY A 294 9.90 -3.04 -10.01
C GLY A 294 10.41 -1.58 -10.09
N SER A 295 10.29 -0.80 -9.02
CA SER A 295 10.62 0.62 -9.01
C SER A 295 12.08 0.90 -8.64
N TYR A 296 12.68 1.87 -9.34
CA TYR A 296 13.98 2.44 -9.01
C TYR A 296 13.84 3.59 -8.01
N LEU A 297 14.96 4.02 -7.41
CA LEU A 297 15.00 5.27 -6.68
C LEU A 297 14.78 6.47 -7.62
N PRO A 298 14.15 7.55 -7.15
CA PRO A 298 14.00 8.76 -7.94
C PRO A 298 15.33 9.26 -8.50
N GLU A 299 15.28 9.88 -9.67
CA GLU A 299 16.45 10.37 -10.41
C GLU A 299 17.36 11.28 -9.55
N GLU A 300 16.76 12.06 -8.67
CA GLU A 300 17.45 12.93 -7.72
C GLU A 300 18.34 12.17 -6.71
N TYR A 301 17.96 10.94 -6.33
CA TYR A 301 18.83 10.06 -5.54
C TYR A 301 19.96 9.54 -6.41
N ARG A 302 19.64 8.98 -7.59
CA ARG A 302 20.61 8.35 -8.50
C ARG A 302 21.72 9.31 -8.96
N LYS A 303 21.40 10.60 -9.11
CA LYS A 303 22.37 11.64 -9.47
C LYS A 303 23.26 12.11 -8.31
N SER A 304 22.98 11.71 -7.07
CA SER A 304 23.67 12.20 -5.88
C SER A 304 24.18 11.06 -5.00
N LYS A 305 25.50 10.83 -5.01
CA LYS A 305 26.15 9.87 -4.10
C LYS A 305 25.81 10.11 -2.63
N ARG A 306 25.66 11.39 -2.23
CA ARG A 306 25.25 11.74 -0.86
C ARG A 306 23.84 11.23 -0.55
N ARG A 307 22.89 11.40 -1.47
CA ARG A 307 21.51 10.93 -1.27
C ARG A 307 21.44 9.41 -1.30
N LEU A 308 22.19 8.73 -2.18
CA LEU A 308 22.28 7.27 -2.17
C LEU A 308 22.80 6.73 -0.83
N ARG A 309 23.79 7.39 -0.21
CA ARG A 309 24.29 7.03 1.13
C ARG A 309 23.28 7.28 2.25
N ALA A 310 22.31 8.16 2.04
CA ALA A 310 21.27 8.47 3.02
C ALA A 310 20.05 7.54 2.91
N VAL A 311 19.96 6.70 1.86
CA VAL A 311 18.91 5.70 1.76
C VAL A 311 19.11 4.66 2.86
N SER A 312 18.07 4.43 3.66
CA SER A 312 18.13 3.43 4.73
C SER A 312 18.40 2.04 4.14
N PRO A 313 19.36 1.28 4.70
CA PRO A 313 19.60 -0.11 4.32
C PRO A 313 18.41 -1.03 4.64
N ALA A 314 17.43 -0.57 5.42
CA ALA A 314 16.19 -1.30 5.66
C ALA A 314 15.35 -1.47 4.38
N LEU A 315 15.41 -0.52 3.43
CA LEU A 315 14.68 -0.60 2.17
C LEU A 315 15.05 -1.85 1.35
N PRO A 316 16.33 -2.08 0.96
CA PRO A 316 16.70 -3.29 0.24
C PRO A 316 16.51 -4.56 1.07
N CYS A 317 16.67 -4.51 2.40
CA CYS A 317 16.40 -5.65 3.28
C CYS A 317 14.92 -6.05 3.27
N LEU A 318 14.00 -5.09 3.31
CA LEU A 318 12.56 -5.33 3.19
C LEU A 318 12.21 -5.91 1.81
N ARG A 319 12.77 -5.36 0.73
CA ARG A 319 12.60 -5.94 -0.62
C ARG A 319 13.11 -7.38 -0.70
N GLY A 320 14.27 -7.67 -0.12
CA GLY A 320 14.83 -9.02 -0.06
C GLY A 320 13.98 -9.97 0.78
N LEU A 321 13.37 -9.45 1.87
CA LEU A 321 12.45 -10.20 2.72
C LEU A 321 11.15 -10.55 1.97
N TRP A 322 10.56 -9.58 1.27
CA TRP A 322 9.37 -9.81 0.47
C TRP A 322 9.61 -10.85 -0.62
N GLU A 323 10.73 -10.73 -1.35
CA GLU A 323 11.10 -11.72 -2.37
C GLU A 323 11.33 -13.12 -1.75
N PHE A 324 11.93 -13.19 -0.56
CA PHE A 324 12.07 -14.45 0.18
C PHE A 324 10.70 -15.05 0.52
N GLN A 325 9.78 -14.25 1.06
CA GLN A 325 8.43 -14.70 1.40
C GLN A 325 7.65 -15.15 0.17
N GLN A 326 7.76 -14.45 -0.96
CA GLN A 326 7.13 -14.87 -2.22
C GLN A 326 7.65 -16.23 -2.68
N ALA A 327 8.96 -16.47 -2.56
CA ALA A 327 9.58 -17.73 -2.99
C ALA A 327 9.33 -18.90 -2.02
N ARG A 328 9.26 -18.65 -0.71
CA ARG A 328 9.19 -19.70 0.32
C ARG A 328 7.82 -19.84 0.98
N GLY A 329 6.91 -18.88 0.82
CA GLY A 329 5.60 -18.84 1.48
C GLY A 329 5.66 -18.62 2.99
N ARG A 330 6.82 -18.24 3.54
CA ARG A 330 7.05 -18.03 4.98
C ARG A 330 8.17 -17.02 5.22
N LEU A 331 8.24 -16.49 6.44
CA LEU A 331 9.39 -15.69 6.88
C LEU A 331 10.67 -16.56 7.01
N PRO A 332 11.87 -15.96 6.88
CA PRO A 332 13.13 -16.61 7.21
C PRO A 332 13.14 -17.13 8.64
N GLN A 333 13.51 -18.39 8.82
CA GLN A 333 13.76 -19.02 10.11
C GLN A 333 15.22 -18.78 10.53
N LYS A 334 15.54 -19.05 11.80
CA LYS A 334 16.89 -18.89 12.35
C LYS A 334 17.83 -20.05 11.93
N THR A 335 17.80 -20.44 10.66
CA THR A 335 18.67 -21.47 10.06
C THR A 335 19.78 -20.81 9.24
N MET A 336 20.90 -21.51 9.09
CA MET A 336 22.02 -21.01 8.28
C MET A 336 21.65 -20.91 6.78
N GLU A 337 20.76 -21.77 6.30
CA GLU A 337 20.30 -21.75 4.90
C GLU A 337 19.45 -20.51 4.62
N ASP A 338 18.43 -20.26 5.45
CA ASP A 338 17.54 -19.11 5.30
C ASP A 338 18.30 -17.79 5.45
N LEU A 339 19.24 -17.70 6.40
CA LEU A 339 20.07 -16.51 6.59
C LEU A 339 20.93 -16.22 5.34
N LYS A 340 21.53 -17.25 4.74
CA LYS A 340 22.32 -17.13 3.51
C LYS A 340 21.45 -16.67 2.34
N GLU A 341 20.28 -17.28 2.17
CA GLU A 341 19.35 -16.94 1.10
C GLU A 341 18.82 -15.50 1.25
N PHE A 342 18.36 -15.13 2.45
CA PHE A 342 17.91 -13.77 2.75
C PHE A 342 19.02 -12.74 2.48
N THR A 343 20.23 -12.99 2.98
CA THR A 343 21.38 -12.09 2.78
C THR A 343 21.68 -11.90 1.30
N LYS A 344 21.65 -12.99 0.51
CA LYS A 344 21.85 -12.92 -0.94
C LYS A 344 20.79 -12.05 -1.60
N ARG A 345 19.51 -12.23 -1.26
CA ARG A 345 18.40 -11.43 -1.82
C ARG A 345 18.53 -9.95 -1.43
N ALA A 346 18.80 -9.66 -0.17
CA ALA A 346 19.00 -8.29 0.31
C ALA A 346 20.15 -7.59 -0.44
N GLN A 347 21.27 -8.30 -0.69
CA GLN A 347 22.38 -7.77 -1.47
C GLN A 347 22.01 -7.52 -2.94
N LEU A 348 21.24 -8.43 -3.55
CA LEU A 348 20.75 -8.24 -4.93
C LEU A 348 19.84 -7.01 -5.03
N LYS A 349 18.91 -6.82 -4.09
CA LYS A 349 18.02 -5.65 -4.07
C LYS A 349 18.78 -4.36 -3.76
N HIS A 350 19.80 -4.40 -2.91
CA HIS A 350 20.69 -3.28 -2.64
C HIS A 350 21.46 -2.84 -3.90
N ASN A 351 22.01 -3.80 -4.63
CA ASN A 351 22.69 -3.56 -5.91
C ASN A 351 21.72 -3.02 -6.98
N ALA A 352 20.50 -3.56 -7.06
CA ALA A 352 19.47 -3.12 -8.01
C ALA A 352 19.03 -1.66 -7.77
N LEU A 353 19.06 -1.19 -6.52
CA LEU A 353 18.81 0.21 -6.17
C LEU A 353 20.01 1.13 -6.46
N GLY A 354 21.16 0.58 -6.88
CA GLY A 354 22.38 1.35 -7.15
C GLY A 354 23.02 1.94 -5.89
N LEU A 355 22.82 1.31 -4.74
CA LEU A 355 23.33 1.78 -3.46
C LEU A 355 24.82 1.47 -3.28
N PRO A 356 25.61 2.33 -2.62
CA PRO A 356 27.02 2.06 -2.35
C PRO A 356 27.20 0.85 -1.43
N ALA A 357 28.13 -0.05 -1.75
CA ALA A 357 28.36 -1.29 -1.00
C ALA A 357 28.60 -1.05 0.51
N GLU A 358 29.20 0.10 0.86
CA GLU A 358 29.46 0.47 2.25
C GLU A 358 28.18 0.70 3.11
N THR A 359 27.01 0.89 2.50
CA THR A 359 25.78 1.18 3.26
C THR A 359 25.11 -0.07 3.82
N LEU A 360 25.31 -1.24 3.21
CA LEU A 360 24.74 -2.50 3.69
C LEU A 360 25.81 -3.33 4.41
N THR A 361 25.98 -3.06 5.70
CA THR A 361 26.98 -3.76 6.51
C THR A 361 26.47 -5.13 6.99
N SER A 362 27.39 -6.06 7.25
CA SER A 362 27.04 -7.36 7.85
C SER A 362 26.40 -7.21 9.23
N ALA A 363 26.76 -6.17 9.99
CA ALA A 363 26.14 -5.86 11.27
C ALA A 363 24.66 -5.49 11.10
N PHE A 364 24.35 -4.64 10.12
CA PHE A 364 22.98 -4.27 9.79
C PHE A 364 22.15 -5.49 9.37
N LEU A 365 22.68 -6.30 8.45
CA LEU A 365 22.01 -7.53 7.97
C LEU A 365 21.67 -8.49 9.11
N ARG A 366 22.62 -8.71 10.06
CA ARG A 366 22.37 -9.53 11.25
C ARG A 366 21.28 -8.93 12.14
N GLY A 367 21.35 -7.63 12.43
CA GLY A 367 20.36 -6.94 13.26
C GLY A 367 18.96 -6.98 12.64
N PHE A 368 18.86 -6.75 11.34
CA PHE A 368 17.61 -6.88 10.59
C PHE A 368 17.08 -8.32 10.63
N SER A 369 17.91 -9.32 10.29
CA SER A 369 17.51 -10.72 10.27
C SER A 369 17.02 -11.24 11.63
N GLN A 370 17.65 -10.80 12.72
CA GLN A 370 17.22 -11.15 14.09
C GLN A 370 15.88 -10.51 14.49
N SER A 371 15.52 -9.41 13.83
CA SER A 371 14.30 -8.63 14.10
C SER A 371 13.09 -9.08 13.28
N ILE A 372 13.28 -9.94 12.28
CA ILE A 372 12.20 -10.39 11.39
C ILE A 372 11.07 -11.04 12.20
N GLY A 373 9.85 -10.55 11.98
CA GLY A 373 8.63 -11.04 12.62
C GLY A 373 8.46 -10.65 14.09
N ALA A 374 9.42 -9.94 14.69
CA ALA A 374 9.28 -9.41 16.04
C ALA A 374 8.38 -8.16 16.04
N GLU A 375 7.58 -7.99 17.08
CA GLU A 375 6.74 -6.81 17.29
C GLU A 375 7.30 -5.97 18.44
N VAL A 376 7.47 -4.68 18.20
CA VAL A 376 8.03 -3.73 19.18
C VAL A 376 7.05 -2.56 19.29
N ALA A 377 6.45 -2.40 20.46
CA ALA A 377 5.38 -1.41 20.69
C ALA A 377 5.77 0.03 20.28
N PRO A 378 6.97 0.55 20.58
CA PRO A 378 7.40 1.86 20.06
C PRO A 378 7.37 1.99 18.54
N VAL A 379 7.78 0.95 17.80
CA VAL A 379 7.78 0.95 16.33
C VAL A 379 6.37 0.89 15.79
N ALA A 380 5.52 0.04 16.38
CA ALA A 380 4.10 -0.02 16.08
C ALA A 380 3.42 1.34 16.29
N ALA A 381 3.75 2.06 17.38
CA ALA A 381 3.18 3.38 17.67
C ALA A 381 3.62 4.45 16.67
N ILE A 382 4.90 4.45 16.26
CA ILE A 382 5.42 5.39 15.25
C ILE A 382 4.74 5.15 13.90
N LEU A 383 4.79 3.91 13.40
CA LEU A 383 4.22 3.56 12.10
C LEU A 383 2.70 3.69 12.09
N GLY A 384 2.03 3.20 13.13
CA GLY A 384 0.57 3.25 13.24
C GLY A 384 0.04 4.68 13.39
N GLY A 385 0.76 5.53 14.12
CA GLY A 385 0.46 6.96 14.20
C GLY A 385 0.64 7.67 12.86
N GLN A 386 1.76 7.43 12.17
CA GLN A 386 2.02 8.03 10.87
C GLN A 386 1.01 7.60 9.80
N LEU A 387 0.69 6.31 9.72
CA LEU A 387 -0.30 5.78 8.78
C LEU A 387 -1.70 6.34 9.07
N ALA A 388 -2.15 6.29 10.32
CA ALA A 388 -3.48 6.80 10.69
C ALA A 388 -3.60 8.31 10.41
N GLN A 389 -2.55 9.08 10.65
CA GLN A 389 -2.53 10.50 10.30
C GLN A 389 -2.63 10.73 8.79
N ASP A 390 -1.97 9.91 7.97
CA ASP A 390 -2.06 10.01 6.51
C ASP A 390 -3.48 9.67 6.02
N VAL A 391 -4.10 8.63 6.58
CA VAL A 391 -5.51 8.28 6.32
C VAL A 391 -6.44 9.45 6.64
N ILE A 392 -6.26 10.11 7.79
CA ILE A 392 -7.05 11.28 8.20
C ILE A 392 -6.84 12.44 7.21
N ASN A 393 -5.60 12.69 6.80
CA ASN A 393 -5.27 13.73 5.82
C ASN A 393 -5.91 13.46 4.45
N VAL A 394 -5.88 12.21 3.99
CA VAL A 394 -6.51 11.75 2.74
C VAL A 394 -8.02 11.91 2.80
N LEU A 395 -8.68 11.52 3.89
CA LEU A 395 -10.12 11.73 4.07
C LEU A 395 -10.47 13.23 4.09
N GLY A 396 -9.65 14.04 4.76
CA GLY A 396 -9.80 15.49 4.79
C GLY A 396 -9.53 16.16 3.44
N GLN A 397 -8.74 15.54 2.56
CA GLN A 397 -8.10 16.13 1.38
C GLN A 397 -7.27 17.38 1.74
N THR A 398 -6.69 17.32 2.94
CA THR A 398 -5.89 18.38 3.53
C THR A 398 -4.47 17.87 3.63
N GLN A 399 -3.52 18.61 3.05
CA GLN A 399 -2.08 18.27 3.01
C GLN A 399 -1.70 17.20 1.98
N GLN A 400 -0.39 17.12 1.73
CA GLN A 400 0.19 16.16 0.82
C GLN A 400 0.23 14.77 1.49
N PRO A 401 -0.31 13.73 0.85
CA PRO A 401 -0.26 12.36 1.37
C PRO A 401 1.14 11.72 1.24
N ILE A 402 1.34 10.57 1.88
CA ILE A 402 2.51 9.70 1.68
C ILE A 402 2.64 9.34 0.20
N GLN A 403 3.86 9.41 -0.34
CA GLN A 403 4.16 9.09 -1.74
C GLN A 403 5.47 8.29 -1.88
N ASN A 404 5.43 7.00 -2.17
CA ASN A 404 4.38 6.06 -1.79
C ASN A 404 4.88 5.04 -0.77
N MET A 405 6.18 5.03 -0.45
CA MET A 405 6.79 4.07 0.46
C MET A 405 7.54 4.81 1.57
N VAL A 406 7.12 4.66 2.81
CA VAL A 406 7.87 5.07 4.00
C VAL A 406 8.61 3.86 4.55
N ILE A 407 9.90 4.03 4.84
CA ILE A 407 10.70 3.03 5.57
C ILE A 407 11.13 3.61 6.89
N PHE A 408 10.79 2.91 7.97
CA PHE A 408 11.24 3.23 9.31
C PHE A 408 12.49 2.42 9.66
N ASP A 409 13.52 3.11 10.14
CA ASP A 409 14.78 2.54 10.62
C ASP A 409 15.01 2.93 12.08
N GLY A 410 14.78 1.99 12.99
CA GLY A 410 14.92 2.21 14.42
C GLY A 410 16.35 2.40 14.91
N ASN A 411 17.37 2.17 14.07
CA ASN A 411 18.75 2.51 14.45
C ASN A 411 19.00 4.02 14.36
N THR A 412 18.41 4.68 13.36
CA THR A 412 18.51 6.12 13.16
C THR A 412 17.28 6.87 13.70
N MET A 413 16.21 6.14 14.04
CA MET A 413 14.91 6.67 14.42
C MET A 413 14.30 7.59 13.34
N GLU A 414 14.51 7.22 12.07
CA GLU A 414 14.02 7.96 10.91
C GLU A 414 12.94 7.18 10.15
N ALA A 415 11.91 7.89 9.68
CA ALA A 415 10.87 7.37 8.79
C ALA A 415 10.98 8.07 7.42
N ASN A 416 11.87 7.58 6.57
CA ASN A 416 12.18 8.21 5.29
C ASN A 416 11.20 7.78 4.20
N MET A 417 10.70 8.73 3.41
CA MET A 417 9.77 8.50 2.32
C MET A 417 10.51 8.40 0.98
N TYR A 418 10.18 7.36 0.21
CA TYR A 418 10.72 7.04 -1.11
C TYR A 418 9.55 6.95 -2.10
N PRO A 419 9.46 7.89 -3.06
CA PRO A 419 8.55 7.78 -4.20
C PRO A 419 9.02 6.67 -5.15
N LEU A 420 8.43 5.48 -5.04
CA LEU A 420 8.83 4.29 -5.79
C LEU A 420 7.82 4.01 -6.90
N HIS A 421 8.12 4.55 -8.09
CA HIS A 421 7.32 4.38 -9.31
C HIS A 421 8.17 3.77 -10.44
N PRO A 422 7.57 2.99 -11.35
CA PRO A 422 8.30 2.43 -12.49
C PRO A 422 8.80 3.54 -13.41
N GLU A 423 10.00 3.37 -13.98
CA GLU A 423 10.59 4.33 -14.91
C GLU A 423 10.32 3.95 -16.38
N GLY A 424 10.45 4.94 -17.29
CA GLY A 424 10.27 4.76 -18.73
C GLY A 424 8.84 5.01 -19.24
N ALA A 425 8.67 4.98 -20.57
CA ALA A 425 7.37 5.21 -21.21
C ALA A 425 6.32 4.18 -20.79
N LEU A 426 6.72 2.91 -20.65
CA LEU A 426 5.85 1.82 -20.20
C LEU A 426 5.39 2.04 -18.75
N GLY A 427 6.31 2.34 -17.82
CA GLY A 427 5.96 2.66 -16.43
C GLY A 427 5.05 3.89 -16.31
N THR A 428 5.27 4.90 -17.16
CA THR A 428 4.42 6.11 -17.22
C THR A 428 3.05 5.83 -17.82
N GLN A 429 2.87 4.77 -18.62
CA GLN A 429 1.56 4.30 -19.10
C GLN A 429 0.85 3.39 -18.10
N LEU A 430 1.57 2.82 -17.12
CA LEU A 430 0.99 2.02 -16.04
C LEU A 430 0.42 2.88 -14.90
N LEU A 431 0.85 4.15 -14.76
CA LEU A 431 0.26 5.11 -13.82
C LEU A 431 -1.19 5.50 -14.20
N PRO A 432 -1.54 5.77 -15.48
CA PRO A 432 -2.86 6.20 -15.93
C PRO A 432 -3.83 5.06 -16.28
N LEU A 433 -3.44 3.78 -16.13
CA LEU A 433 -4.32 2.65 -16.47
C LEU A 433 -5.61 2.58 -15.62
N ALA A 434 -5.84 3.52 -14.71
CA ALA A 434 -7.13 3.78 -14.07
C ALA A 434 -8.22 4.34 -15.04
N MET A 435 -7.88 4.75 -16.27
CA MET A 435 -8.78 5.50 -17.15
C MET A 435 -9.46 4.72 -18.29
N ALA A 436 -9.37 3.38 -18.34
CA ALA A 436 -10.06 2.60 -19.38
C ALA A 436 -11.57 2.36 -19.11
N GLY A 437 -12.12 2.87 -18.00
CA GLY A 437 -13.50 2.53 -17.57
C GLY A 437 -14.56 3.64 -17.65
N PHE A 438 -14.18 4.92 -17.75
CA PHE A 438 -15.17 6.02 -17.71
C PHE A 438 -14.68 7.24 -18.49
N GLY A 439 -15.37 7.60 -19.58
CA GLY A 439 -15.15 8.88 -20.26
C GLY A 439 -15.48 8.86 -21.74
N ASN A 440 -16.76 9.02 -22.07
CA ASN A 440 -17.21 9.35 -23.41
C ASN A 440 -16.74 10.80 -23.73
N GLY A 441 -15.94 10.97 -24.80
CA GLY A 441 -15.72 12.28 -25.43
C GLY A 441 -14.26 12.74 -25.54
N ALA A 442 -13.75 12.64 -26.78
CA ALA A 442 -12.65 13.42 -27.35
C ALA A 442 -11.24 13.19 -26.80
N LEU A 443 -10.54 12.20 -27.37
CA LEU A 443 -9.21 12.35 -27.99
C LEU A 443 -8.97 11.07 -28.82
N GLY A 444 -9.13 11.19 -30.14
CA GLY A 444 -8.88 10.10 -31.06
C GLY A 444 -7.39 9.76 -31.09
N LEU A 445 -7.02 8.64 -30.47
CA LEU A 445 -5.75 7.97 -30.73
C LEU A 445 -6.08 6.60 -31.33
N ASP A 446 -5.70 6.45 -32.59
CA ASP A 446 -5.85 5.25 -33.39
C ASP A 446 -5.12 4.07 -32.71
N PRO A 447 -5.82 2.97 -32.35
CA PRO A 447 -5.22 1.78 -31.76
C PRO A 447 -4.08 1.18 -32.60
N ALA A 448 -4.08 1.41 -33.92
CA ALA A 448 -3.01 0.94 -34.82
C ALA A 448 -1.68 1.68 -34.59
N ALA A 449 -1.71 2.94 -34.15
CA ALA A 449 -0.50 3.71 -33.86
C ALA A 449 0.20 3.25 -32.57
N ALA A 450 -0.57 2.76 -31.59
CA ALA A 450 -0.02 2.22 -30.34
C ALA A 450 0.70 0.87 -30.55
N MET A 451 0.21 0.05 -31.48
CA MET A 451 0.81 -1.25 -31.83
C MET A 451 2.12 -1.10 -32.60
N MET A 452 2.25 -0.08 -33.46
CA MET A 452 3.50 0.23 -34.19
C MET A 452 4.63 0.69 -33.26
N ALA A 453 4.32 1.39 -32.16
CA ALA A 453 5.31 1.83 -31.18
C ALA A 453 5.90 0.67 -30.35
N ALA A 454 5.24 -0.50 -30.33
CA ALA A 454 5.65 -1.69 -29.60
C ALA A 454 6.52 -2.67 -30.42
N GLY A 455 6.87 -2.34 -31.67
CA GLY A 455 7.81 -3.13 -32.48
C GLY A 455 7.32 -4.52 -32.89
N MET A 456 6.01 -4.79 -32.82
CA MET A 456 5.41 -6.02 -33.33
C MET A 456 5.05 -5.87 -34.82
N PRO A 457 5.39 -6.84 -35.68
CA PRO A 457 4.94 -6.80 -37.07
C PRO A 457 3.42 -7.01 -37.15
N PRO A 458 2.72 -6.33 -38.07
CA PRO A 458 1.28 -6.51 -38.23
C PRO A 458 0.98 -7.94 -38.72
N MET A 459 0.07 -8.62 -38.04
CA MET A 459 -0.48 -9.90 -38.48
C MET A 459 -1.36 -9.68 -39.71
N ASP A 460 -1.03 -10.37 -40.80
CA ASP A 460 -1.76 -10.36 -42.07
C ASP A 460 -3.11 -11.10 -41.91
N PRO A 461 -4.27 -10.47 -42.20
CA PRO A 461 -5.58 -11.08 -41.96
C PRO A 461 -6.04 -12.03 -43.08
N ALA A 462 -5.16 -12.51 -43.97
CA ALA A 462 -5.50 -13.42 -45.05
C ALA A 462 -4.78 -14.77 -44.91
N GLY A 463 -5.36 -15.71 -44.14
CA GLY A 463 -4.78 -17.04 -43.95
C GLY A 463 -5.72 -18.08 -43.34
N LEU A 464 -7.03 -17.98 -43.56
CA LEU A 464 -7.96 -19.07 -43.27
C LEU A 464 -8.00 -20.00 -44.49
N VAL A 465 -7.13 -21.02 -44.50
CA VAL A 465 -7.29 -22.17 -45.39
C VAL A 465 -8.01 -23.27 -44.63
N ASP A 466 -9.21 -23.52 -45.12
CA ASP A 466 -10.12 -24.65 -44.92
C ASP A 466 -9.39 -26.00 -44.76
N LEU A 467 -9.65 -26.69 -43.66
CA LEU A 467 -9.35 -28.11 -43.50
C LEU A 467 -10.66 -28.85 -43.16
N SER A 468 -11.50 -28.97 -44.18
CA SER A 468 -12.53 -29.99 -44.27
C SER A 468 -12.14 -31.04 -45.32
N GLY A 469 -12.01 -32.31 -44.89
CA GLY A 469 -12.22 -33.47 -45.77
C GLY A 469 -11.05 -34.45 -46.01
N SER A 470 -11.21 -35.64 -45.43
CA SER A 470 -10.95 -36.99 -45.99
C SER A 470 -9.52 -37.41 -46.39
N THR A 471 -8.89 -38.32 -45.64
CA THR A 471 -9.01 -39.79 -45.77
C THR A 471 -8.37 -40.50 -44.59
#